data_AF-A0A3M1KPU9-F1
#
_entry.id   AF-A0A3M1KPU9-F1
#
_cell.length_a   1.000
_cell.length_b   1.000
_cell.length_c   1.000
_cell.angle_alpha   90.00
_cell.angle_beta   90.00
_cell.angle_gamma   90.00
#
_symmetry.space_group_name_H-M   'P 1'
#
loop_
_entity.id
_entity.type
_entity.pdbx_description
1 polymer ?
#
loop_
_entity_poly.entity_id
_entity_poly.type
_entity_poly.pdbx_seq_one_letter_code
_entity_poly.pdbx_strand_id
1 'polypeptide(L)'
;MNEFLCRRCKSGHMVQQATAPDEMESSDTWECDQCGHTVTLPSMLMIISQLVCGIASGLFAAYLFIDKLSVFMTAMQFGRQLTLDQEAAFLILALLFLAGSGFILYQAFAGLALRKAYRETSATSH
;
A
#
# COMPACT_ATOMS: atom_id res chain seq x y z
N MET A 1 -20.73 -10.92 -13.69
CA MET A 1 -19.95 -9.68 -13.94
C MET A 1 -20.18 -8.78 -12.74
N ASN A 2 -19.14 -8.38 -12.01
CA ASN A 2 -19.30 -7.58 -10.79
C ASN A 2 -19.50 -6.11 -11.19
N GLU A 3 -20.73 -5.62 -11.14
CA GLU A 3 -21.05 -4.21 -11.40
C GLU A 3 -20.68 -3.35 -10.19
N PHE A 4 -19.85 -2.33 -10.42
CA PHE A 4 -19.53 -1.32 -9.43
C PHE A 4 -20.54 -0.17 -9.55
N LEU A 5 -21.31 0.10 -8.49
CA LEU A 5 -22.28 1.21 -8.44
C LEU A 5 -21.62 2.50 -7.95
N CYS A 6 -21.98 3.62 -8.57
CA CYS A 6 -21.45 4.92 -8.19
C CYS A 6 -22.08 5.41 -6.88
N ARG A 7 -21.23 5.71 -5.88
CA ARG A 7 -21.67 6.23 -4.56
C ARG A 7 -22.40 7.56 -4.64
N ARG A 8 -22.13 8.38 -5.65
CA ARG A 8 -22.65 9.76 -5.75
C ARG A 8 -24.08 9.80 -6.28
N CYS A 9 -24.39 9.00 -7.29
CA CYS A 9 -25.74 8.94 -7.88
C CYS A 9 -26.54 7.69 -7.48
N LYS A 10 -25.92 6.67 -6.87
CA LYS A 10 -26.53 5.38 -6.45
C LYS A 10 -27.28 4.60 -7.55
N SER A 11 -27.24 5.08 -8.78
CA SER A 11 -28.00 4.60 -9.94
C SER A 11 -27.12 4.43 -11.18
N GLY A 12 -26.01 5.16 -11.27
CA GLY A 12 -25.04 5.01 -12.35
C GLY A 12 -24.04 3.89 -12.08
N HIS A 13 -23.74 3.15 -13.13
CA HIS A 13 -22.69 2.12 -13.13
C HIS A 13 -21.34 2.80 -13.36
N MET A 14 -20.29 2.29 -12.73
CA MET A 14 -18.93 2.67 -13.06
C MET A 14 -18.48 1.89 -14.29
N VAL A 15 -18.18 2.61 -15.36
CA VAL A 15 -17.59 2.08 -16.58
C VAL A 15 -16.09 2.38 -16.52
N GLN A 16 -15.27 1.37 -16.82
CA GLN A 16 -13.84 1.61 -16.95
C GLN A 16 -13.63 2.56 -18.14
N GLN A 17 -12.99 3.69 -17.90
CA GLN A 17 -12.72 4.63 -18.98
C GLN A 17 -11.71 3.95 -19.90
N ALA A 18 -12.14 3.59 -21.11
CA ALA A 18 -11.25 3.03 -22.11
C ALA A 18 -10.25 4.12 -22.51
N THR A 19 -9.01 4.00 -22.03
CA THR A 19 -7.90 4.86 -22.43
C THR A 19 -7.74 4.75 -23.96
N ALA A 20 -7.50 5.88 -24.63
CA ALA A 20 -7.30 5.92 -26.07
C ALA A 20 -6.18 4.94 -26.49
N PRO A 21 -6.27 4.29 -27.67
CA PRO A 21 -5.36 3.21 -28.08
C PRO A 21 -3.87 3.61 -28.25
N ASP A 22 -3.53 4.88 -28.02
CA ASP A 22 -2.19 5.44 -28.13
C ASP A 22 -1.48 5.62 -26.77
N GLU A 23 -2.20 5.48 -25.64
CA GLU A 23 -1.63 5.59 -24.30
C GLU A 23 -1.62 4.21 -23.63
N MET A 24 -0.43 3.61 -23.58
CA MET A 24 -0.19 2.22 -23.17
C MET A 24 -0.38 1.93 -21.66
N GLU A 25 -0.96 2.88 -20.91
CA GLU A 25 -1.32 2.68 -19.52
C GLU A 25 -2.84 2.52 -19.41
N SER A 26 -3.28 1.28 -19.18
CA SER A 26 -4.64 0.99 -18.69
C SER A 26 -4.86 1.82 -17.44
N SER A 27 -5.48 2.98 -17.57
CA SER A 27 -5.74 3.84 -16.44
C SER A 27 -6.80 3.16 -15.58
N ASP A 28 -6.44 2.82 -14.33
CA ASP A 28 -7.33 2.27 -13.29
C ASP A 28 -8.40 3.32 -12.86
N THR A 29 -8.78 4.22 -13.77
CA THR A 29 -9.79 5.27 -13.63
C THR A 29 -11.14 4.76 -14.11
N TRP A 30 -12.10 4.80 -13.21
CA TRP A 30 -13.48 4.42 -13.44
C TRP A 30 -14.32 5.69 -13.45
N GLU A 31 -15.15 5.85 -14.48
CA GLU A 31 -16.06 6.98 -14.60
C GLU A 31 -17.51 6.49 -14.48
N CYS A 32 -18.33 7.25 -13.76
CA CYS A 32 -19.76 6.95 -13.69
C CYS A 32 -20.50 7.49 -14.92
N ASP A 33 -21.20 6.60 -15.61
CA ASP A 33 -21.95 6.90 -16.85
C ASP A 33 -23.06 7.95 -16.66
N GLN A 34 -23.62 8.07 -15.46
CA GLN A 34 -24.71 9.03 -15.20
C GLN A 34 -24.27 10.39 -14.63
N CYS A 35 -23.19 10.42 -13.84
CA CYS A 35 -22.81 11.64 -13.11
C CYS A 35 -21.38 12.11 -13.38
N GLY A 36 -20.65 11.45 -14.28
CA GLY A 36 -19.27 11.79 -14.64
C GLY A 36 -18.29 11.77 -13.46
N HIS A 37 -18.62 11.04 -12.39
CA HIS A 37 -17.74 10.96 -11.22
C HIS A 37 -16.61 9.98 -11.50
N THR A 38 -15.38 10.46 -11.50
CA THR A 38 -14.18 9.66 -11.71
C THR A 38 -13.59 9.22 -10.38
N VAL A 39 -13.18 7.95 -10.31
CA VAL A 39 -12.46 7.38 -9.17
C VAL A 39 -11.38 6.44 -9.67
N THR A 40 -10.20 6.50 -9.06
CA THR A 40 -9.13 5.53 -9.29
C THR A 40 -9.35 4.33 -8.38
N LEU A 41 -9.68 3.17 -8.95
CA LEU A 41 -9.86 1.92 -8.20
C LEU A 41 -8.62 1.03 -8.41
N PRO A 42 -7.64 1.05 -7.49
CA PRO A 42 -6.41 0.28 -7.65
C PRO A 42 -6.72 -1.20 -7.77
N SER A 43 -6.16 -1.91 -8.75
CA SER A 43 -6.40 -3.35 -8.98
C SER A 43 -6.16 -4.24 -7.73
N MET A 44 -6.85 -5.39 -7.62
CA MET A 44 -6.63 -6.30 -6.45
C MET A 44 -5.19 -6.80 -6.44
N LEU A 45 -4.62 -7.04 -7.62
CA LEU A 45 -3.26 -7.52 -7.78
C LEU A 45 -2.24 -6.51 -7.23
N MET A 46 -2.45 -5.21 -7.51
CA MET A 46 -1.59 -4.14 -6.99
C MET A 46 -1.65 -4.10 -5.46
N ILE A 47 -2.84 -4.15 -4.87
CA ILE A 47 -3.01 -4.18 -3.41
C ILE A 47 -2.30 -5.40 -2.80
N ILE A 48 -2.51 -6.60 -3.36
CA ILE A 48 -1.88 -7.84 -2.85
C ILE A 48 -0.37 -7.74 -2.97
N SER A 49 0.15 -7.25 -4.10
CA SER A 49 1.58 -7.05 -4.32
C SER A 49 2.17 -6.09 -3.28
N GLN A 50 1.52 -4.94 -3.06
CA GLN A 50 1.93 -3.98 -2.02
C GLN A 50 1.89 -4.60 -0.62
N LEU A 51 0.92 -5.44 -0.33
CA LEU A 51 0.78 -6.11 0.96
C LEU A 51 1.89 -7.16 1.17
N VAL A 52 2.18 -7.98 0.16
CA VAL A 52 3.27 -8.98 0.20
C VAL A 52 4.62 -8.27 0.31
N CYS A 53 4.89 -7.28 -0.53
CA CYS A 53 6.14 -6.51 -0.49
C CYS A 53 6.27 -5.75 0.83
N GLY A 54 5.21 -5.12 1.30
CA GLY A 54 5.16 -4.42 2.59
C GLY A 54 5.45 -5.34 3.75
N ILE A 55 4.78 -6.49 3.84
CA ILE A 55 5.02 -7.49 4.90
C ILE A 55 6.43 -8.05 4.82
N ALA A 56 6.88 -8.49 3.64
CA ALA A 56 8.21 -9.09 3.48
C ALA A 56 9.33 -8.11 3.85
N SER A 57 9.25 -6.87 3.34
CA SER A 57 10.21 -5.81 3.69
C SER A 57 10.14 -5.43 5.16
N GLY A 58 8.94 -5.36 5.75
CA GLY A 58 8.74 -5.06 7.16
C GLY A 58 9.32 -6.12 8.09
N LEU A 59 9.09 -7.41 7.79
CA LEU A 59 9.65 -8.53 8.54
C LEU A 59 11.18 -8.56 8.45
N PHE A 60 11.72 -8.37 7.24
CA PHE A 60 13.16 -8.32 7.02
C PHE A 60 13.80 -7.16 7.79
N ALA A 61 13.21 -5.97 7.71
CA ALA A 61 13.71 -4.79 8.41
C ALA A 61 13.59 -4.92 9.93
N ALA A 62 12.49 -5.50 10.45
CA ALA A 62 12.33 -5.76 11.88
C ALA A 62 13.38 -6.75 12.40
N TYR A 63 13.63 -7.83 11.66
CA TYR A 63 14.67 -8.80 12.00
C TYR A 63 16.05 -8.12 12.08
N LEU A 64 16.40 -7.35 11.04
CA LEU A 64 17.68 -6.66 10.96
C LEU A 64 17.81 -5.59 12.06
N PHE A 65 16.73 -4.87 12.37
CA PHE A 65 16.71 -3.89 13.46
C PHE A 65 17.00 -4.54 14.83
N ILE A 66 16.35 -5.66 15.15
CA ILE A 66 16.54 -6.37 16.43
C ILE A 66 17.97 -6.90 16.55
N ASP A 67 18.48 -7.54 15.49
CA ASP A 67 19.85 -8.06 15.43
C ASP A 67 20.88 -6.95 15.67
N LYS A 68 20.76 -5.85 14.93
CA LYS A 68 21.66 -4.70 14.99
C LYS A 68 21.53 -3.92 16.29
N LEU A 69 20.34 -3.82 16.87
CA LEU A 69 20.13 -3.19 18.18
C LEU A 69 20.88 -3.95 19.29
N SER A 70 20.85 -5.29 19.27
CA SER A 70 21.58 -6.13 20.23
C SER A 70 23.09 -5.92 20.14
N VAL A 71 23.64 -5.93 18.92
CA VAL A 71 25.07 -5.70 18.68
C VAL A 71 25.47 -4.28 19.08
N PHE A 72 24.66 -3.28 18.73
CA PHE A 72 24.90 -1.89 19.07
C PHE A 72 24.94 -1.64 20.59
N MET A 73 23.96 -2.20 21.33
CA MET A 73 23.93 -2.10 22.80
C MET A 73 25.15 -2.78 23.43
N THR A 74 25.58 -3.91 22.88
CA THR A 74 26.78 -4.61 23.34
C THR A 74 28.04 -3.77 23.06
N ALA A 75 28.17 -3.19 21.87
CA ALA A 75 29.30 -2.35 21.50
C ALA A 75 29.42 -1.09 22.38
N MET A 76 28.27 -0.49 22.74
CA MET A 76 28.19 0.62 23.71
C MET A 76 28.70 0.22 25.10
N GLN A 77 28.35 -0.98 25.58
CA GLN A 77 28.80 -1.48 26.88
C GLN A 77 30.30 -1.75 26.94
N PHE A 78 30.88 -2.27 25.86
CA PHE A 78 32.31 -2.62 25.80
C PHE A 78 33.21 -1.53 25.19
N GLY A 79 32.66 -0.35 24.88
CA GLY A 79 33.44 0.81 24.40
C GLY A 79 34.10 0.63 23.03
N ARG A 80 33.60 -0.25 22.16
CA ARG A 80 34.16 -0.46 20.82
C ARG A 80 33.62 0.57 19.82
N GLN A 81 34.33 1.70 19.68
CA GLN A 81 33.94 2.79 18.77
C GLN A 81 33.87 2.39 17.28
N LEU A 82 34.79 1.56 16.79
CA LEU A 82 34.84 1.17 15.36
C LEU A 82 33.61 0.38 14.89
N THR A 83 32.91 -0.30 15.82
CA THR A 83 31.70 -1.08 15.49
C THR A 83 30.43 -0.23 15.65
N LEU A 84 30.53 0.94 16.29
CA LEU A 84 29.38 1.74 16.71
C LEU A 84 28.78 2.55 15.54
N ASP A 85 29.63 3.16 14.70
CA ASP A 85 29.18 3.97 13.56
C ASP A 85 28.49 3.12 12.48
N GLN A 86 29.06 1.94 12.18
CA GLN A 86 28.51 1.04 11.16
C GLN A 86 27.17 0.44 11.60
N GLU A 87 27.06 0.02 12.85
CA GLU A 87 25.83 -0.56 13.39
C GLU A 87 24.73 0.51 13.56
N ALA A 88 25.11 1.76 13.90
CA ALA A 88 24.19 2.89 13.89
C ALA A 88 23.62 3.18 12.49
N ALA A 89 24.46 3.13 11.45
CA ALA A 89 24.00 3.31 10.07
C ALA A 89 22.99 2.22 9.66
N PHE A 90 23.24 0.96 10.02
CA PHE A 90 22.29 -0.12 9.77
C PHE A 90 20.98 0.03 10.55
N LEU A 91 21.04 0.50 11.79
CA LEU A 91 19.86 0.83 12.61
C LEU A 91 18.99 1.92 11.95
N ILE A 92 19.62 2.99 11.47
CA ILE A 92 18.92 4.08 10.76
C ILE A 92 18.30 3.56 9.46
N LEU A 93 19.03 2.76 8.69
CA LEU A 93 18.52 2.17 7.44
C LEU A 93 17.34 1.24 7.71
N ALA A 94 17.42 0.39 8.74
CA ALA A 94 16.34 -0.50 9.13
C ALA A 94 15.08 0.28 9.57
N LEU A 95 15.24 1.39 10.30
CA LEU A 95 14.13 2.29 10.65
C LEU A 95 13.48 2.92 9.42
N LEU A 96 14.27 3.38 8.45
CA LEU A 96 13.74 3.92 7.19
C LEU A 96 12.95 2.87 6.41
N PHE A 97 13.46 1.63 6.35
CA PHE A 97 12.73 0.52 5.72
C PHE A 97 11.44 0.17 6.46
N LEU A 98 11.45 0.16 7.80
CA LEU A 98 10.24 -0.05 8.61
C LEU A 98 9.20 1.04 8.37
N ALA A 99 9.62 2.30 8.34
CA ALA A 99 8.74 3.43 8.05
C ALA A 99 8.14 3.34 6.63
N GLY A 100 8.96 3.00 5.63
CA GLY A 100 8.51 2.80 4.25
C GLY A 100 7.53 1.63 4.11
N SER A 101 7.84 0.50 4.73
CA SER A 101 6.95 -0.67 4.79
C SER A 101 5.61 -0.32 5.42
N GLY A 102 5.61 0.37 6.56
CA GLY A 102 4.40 0.84 7.23
C GLY A 102 3.55 1.76 6.34
N PHE A 103 4.19 2.65 5.60
CA PHE A 103 3.50 3.54 4.66
C PHE A 103 2.86 2.78 3.49
N ILE A 104 3.56 1.81 2.90
CA ILE A 104 3.02 0.96 1.81
C ILE A 104 1.81 0.16 2.31
N LEU A 105 1.92 -0.43 3.51
CA LEU A 105 0.81 -1.17 4.12
C LEU A 105 -0.39 -0.25 4.37
N TYR A 106 -0.16 0.95 4.89
CA TYR A 106 -1.22 1.94 5.10
C TYR A 106 -1.95 2.28 3.80
N GLN A 107 -1.23 2.53 2.70
CA GLN A 107 -1.87 2.75 1.40
C GLN A 107 -2.68 1.55 0.92
N ALA A 108 -2.14 0.33 1.05
CA ALA A 108 -2.84 -0.89 0.67
C ALA A 108 -4.15 -1.06 1.46
N PHE A 109 -4.13 -0.80 2.77
CA PHE A 109 -5.33 -0.83 3.61
C PHE A 109 -6.35 0.25 3.23
N ALA A 110 -5.89 1.47 2.93
CA ALA A 110 -6.77 2.54 2.45
C ALA A 110 -7.47 2.15 1.13
N GLY A 111 -6.73 1.53 0.20
CA GLY A 111 -7.28 1.00 -1.05
C GLY A 111 -8.30 -0.13 -0.84
N LEU A 112 -8.05 -1.04 0.11
CA LEU A 112 -8.99 -2.09 0.50
C LEU A 112 -10.26 -1.51 1.14
N ALA A 113 -10.12 -0.54 2.04
CA ALA A 113 -11.25 0.12 2.70
C ALA A 113 -12.13 0.84 1.67
N LEU A 114 -11.53 1.53 0.71
CA LEU A 114 -12.25 2.17 -0.39
C LEU A 114 -13.02 1.14 -1.21
N ARG A 115 -12.39 0.02 -1.59
CA ARG A 115 -13.06 -1.06 -2.34
C ARG A 115 -14.20 -1.70 -1.57
N LYS A 116 -14.04 -1.95 -0.27
CA LYS A 116 -15.12 -2.47 0.57
C LYS A 116 -16.30 -1.51 0.62
N ALA A 117 -16.02 -0.22 0.74
CA ALA A 117 -17.03 0.85 0.77
C ALA A 117 -17.86 0.98 -0.53
N TYR A 118 -17.30 0.60 -1.68
CA TYR A 118 -18.02 0.53 -2.96
C TYR A 118 -18.75 -0.81 -3.19
N ARG A 119 -18.28 -1.90 -2.56
CA ARG A 119 -18.91 -3.23 -2.66
C ARG A 119 -20.17 -3.37 -1.79
N GLU A 120 -20.27 -2.65 -0.67
CA GLU A 120 -21.47 -2.70 0.18
C GLU A 120 -22.68 -1.97 -0.44
N THR A 121 -22.44 -0.91 -1.22
CA THR A 121 -23.50 -0.18 -1.93
C THR A 121 -24.22 -1.01 -3.00
N SER A 122 -23.61 -2.06 -3.54
CA SER A 122 -24.29 -3.00 -4.45
C SER A 122 -25.09 -4.09 -3.74
N ALA A 123 -24.87 -4.29 -2.44
CA ALA A 123 -25.63 -5.27 -1.65
C ALA A 123 -26.92 -4.69 -1.05
N THR A 124 -27.09 -3.37 -1.05
CA THR A 124 -28.25 -2.68 -0.43
C THR A 124 -29.35 -2.28 -1.43
N SER A 125 -29.23 -2.67 -2.70
CA SER A 125 -30.22 -2.40 -3.76
C SER A 125 -31.01 -3.65 -4.13
N HIS A 126 -31.47 -4.41 -3.14
CA HIS A 126 -32.40 -5.53 -3.31
C HIS A 126 -33.74 -5.21 -2.67
#